data_AF-A0A2E0WNG7-F1
#
_entry.id   AF-A0A2E0WNG7-F1
#
_cell.length_a   1.000
_cell.length_b   1.000
_cell.length_c   1.000
_cell.angle_alpha   90.00
_cell.angle_beta   90.00
_cell.angle_gamma   90.00
#
_symmetry.space_group_name_H-M   'P 1'
#
loop_
_entity.id
_entity.type
_entity.pdbx_description
1 polymer ?
#
loop_
_entity_poly.entity_id
_entity_poly.type
_entity_poly.pdbx_seq_one_letter_code
_entity_poly.pdbx_strand_id
1 'polypeptide(L)'
;MIYGNYSLQRNDNDGNTAANQPPIWGGATVTPAPLPAQTPQSQGGATLAIPQHVHQLQEDLRELGFFMIQVVDGDFGRYTEWAVREFQIYAGMQHVAGLNRNQLTNLTNDPTAGETAPDVTARGQVPNQTPPVSFYVATSERRTNTARYTGPISGVVNQQTRDVIDHWLANNYRCPVVIEAWNIHAGNRSTLFQNGSNIWRYDTLTSTAPRIFYRDFSGHYAYPATRNENDYHVLATNMTYSGYGGPASVVPRHTWPESEMLPDRLIEATSTVAALSLIPNASITSTYRVVRAVAEMECMAAFDSVNAYDDAIASLGPCHWTFGVHPSNGYDDGELPAFLAYFLAQYPDDYRGMFGRFGVYPSDAWVGANAGPLWNAGQRKYAGWVRLHNDSSTPAQAASNLAQLTLLDRAANEASYLKTWHWFFRYVMAGRTNESFRHSMWDMVRIRIRDIREHQIGFTVGTNQFNATIGEVFTSEKATALLLRWHVYRPAHVTGSQVLNAITSAVNANPTLNWGPPISGWTDDHEAALTAAILAAANTVNPQHSDVANWPNYGGRASRGYALNNELGSLRPGRNTLSFNTTGI
;
A
#
# COMPACT_ATOMS: atom_id res chain seq x y z
N MET A 1 -38.09 1.49 -0.83
CA MET A 1 -37.07 1.73 0.21
C MET A 1 -36.50 0.39 0.61
N ILE A 2 -35.24 0.15 0.27
CA ILE A 2 -34.56 -1.13 0.50
C ILE A 2 -34.18 -1.31 1.97
N TYR A 3 -34.00 -2.57 2.40
CA TYR A 3 -33.51 -2.97 3.74
C TYR A 3 -34.32 -2.43 4.92
N GLY A 4 -35.64 -2.26 4.78
CA GLY A 4 -36.50 -1.85 5.89
C GLY A 4 -36.20 -0.45 6.46
N ASN A 5 -35.43 0.38 5.74
CA ASN A 5 -34.93 1.69 6.21
C ASN A 5 -33.93 1.66 7.38
N TYR A 6 -33.39 0.49 7.72
CA TYR A 6 -32.38 0.38 8.76
C TYR A 6 -31.01 0.86 8.26
N SER A 7 -30.27 1.56 9.12
CA SER A 7 -28.85 1.83 8.93
C SER A 7 -28.04 0.58 9.26
N LEU A 8 -28.05 -0.40 8.35
CA LEU A 8 -27.39 -1.68 8.59
C LEU A 8 -25.89 -1.51 8.84
N GLN A 9 -25.35 -2.25 9.80
CA GLN A 9 -23.96 -2.12 10.25
C GLN A 9 -23.39 -3.43 10.82
N ARG A 10 -22.08 -3.44 11.10
CA ARG A 10 -21.37 -4.57 11.71
C ARG A 10 -22.14 -5.13 12.92
N ASN A 11 -22.30 -6.46 12.94
CA ASN A 11 -23.05 -7.26 13.93
C ASN A 11 -24.58 -7.28 13.78
N ASP A 12 -25.16 -6.59 12.80
CA ASP A 12 -26.55 -6.84 12.39
C ASP A 12 -26.69 -8.25 11.79
N ASN A 13 -27.87 -8.85 11.93
CA ASN A 13 -28.19 -10.17 11.36
C ASN A 13 -29.70 -10.34 11.16
N ASP A 14 -30.09 -11.23 10.24
CA ASP A 14 -31.49 -11.51 9.91
C ASP A 14 -32.19 -12.47 10.88
N GLY A 15 -31.51 -12.86 11.97
CA GLY A 15 -32.02 -13.76 12.99
C GLY A 15 -32.17 -15.21 12.49
N ASN A 16 -32.63 -16.08 13.39
CA ASN A 16 -32.88 -17.48 13.09
C ASN A 16 -34.09 -17.97 13.89
N THR A 17 -35.21 -18.21 13.18
CA THR A 17 -36.47 -18.70 13.77
C THR A 17 -36.31 -20.07 14.43
N ALA A 18 -35.51 -20.97 13.85
CA ALA A 18 -35.27 -22.31 14.39
C ALA A 18 -34.45 -22.27 15.69
N ALA A 19 -33.63 -21.23 15.86
CA ALA A 19 -32.82 -21.02 17.07
C ALA A 19 -33.44 -20.02 18.06
N ASN A 20 -34.66 -19.53 17.81
CA ASN A 20 -35.32 -18.47 18.58
C ASN A 20 -34.43 -17.21 18.75
N GLN A 21 -33.69 -16.86 17.70
CA GLN A 21 -32.83 -15.69 17.65
C GLN A 21 -33.55 -14.58 16.85
N PRO A 22 -33.97 -13.48 17.48
CA PRO A 22 -34.57 -12.35 16.76
C PRO A 22 -33.53 -11.61 15.90
N PRO A 23 -33.95 -10.97 14.81
CA PRO A 23 -33.05 -10.18 13.98
C PRO A 23 -32.52 -8.95 14.73
N ILE A 24 -31.34 -8.50 14.32
CA ILE A 24 -30.72 -7.26 14.74
C ILE A 24 -30.53 -6.39 13.50
N TRP A 25 -31.19 -5.23 13.44
CA TRP A 25 -31.05 -4.28 12.34
C TRP A 25 -30.86 -2.87 12.88
N GLY A 26 -29.87 -2.15 12.34
CA GLY A 26 -29.51 -0.83 12.84
C GLY A 26 -28.98 -0.86 14.27
N GLY A 27 -28.36 -1.97 14.68
CA GLY A 27 -27.84 -2.17 16.04
C GLY A 27 -28.89 -2.46 17.11
N ALA A 28 -30.15 -2.71 16.75
CA ALA A 28 -31.22 -2.99 17.70
C ALA A 28 -31.90 -4.33 17.38
N THR A 29 -32.23 -5.10 18.41
CA THR A 29 -33.10 -6.27 18.28
C THR A 29 -34.48 -5.83 17.82
N VAL A 30 -34.98 -6.41 16.73
CA VAL A 30 -36.27 -6.08 16.14
C VAL A 30 -37.23 -7.24 16.36
N THR A 31 -38.46 -6.92 16.78
CA THR A 31 -39.57 -7.88 16.78
C THR A 31 -40.19 -7.90 15.38
N PRO A 32 -40.07 -9.00 14.61
CA PRO A 32 -40.59 -9.03 13.26
C PRO A 32 -42.13 -8.91 13.28
N ALA A 33 -42.68 -8.03 12.44
CA ALA A 33 -44.11 -8.06 12.17
C ALA A 33 -44.44 -9.35 11.38
N PRO A 34 -45.52 -10.07 11.71
CA PRO A 34 -45.90 -11.24 10.93
C PRO A 34 -46.20 -10.85 9.49
N LEU A 35 -45.45 -11.40 8.53
CA LEU A 35 -45.84 -11.35 7.12
C LEU A 35 -47.13 -12.19 6.95
N PRO A 36 -48.11 -11.74 6.14
CA PRO A 36 -49.30 -12.54 5.88
C PRO A 36 -48.88 -13.86 5.24
N ALA A 37 -49.19 -14.97 5.92
CA ALA A 37 -48.93 -16.31 5.40
C ALA A 37 -49.71 -16.51 4.09
N GLN A 38 -49.01 -16.81 2.99
CA GLN A 38 -49.64 -17.51 1.87
C GLN A 38 -49.72 -18.99 2.26
N THR A 39 -50.79 -19.41 2.93
CA THR A 39 -51.03 -20.82 3.23
C THR A 39 -51.67 -21.52 2.03
N PRO A 40 -51.09 -22.62 1.51
CA PRO A 40 -51.88 -23.77 1.12
C PRO A 40 -52.47 -24.40 2.39
N GLN A 41 -53.76 -24.62 2.36
CA GLN A 41 -54.58 -25.11 3.46
C GLN A 41 -54.23 -26.58 3.79
N SER A 42 -53.28 -26.84 4.69
CA SER A 42 -53.28 -27.96 5.66
C SER A 42 -51.89 -28.19 6.24
N GLN A 43 -51.60 -27.60 7.40
CA GLN A 43 -50.82 -28.14 8.53
C GLN A 43 -50.58 -26.97 9.50
N GLY A 44 -50.95 -27.16 10.76
CA GLY A 44 -50.93 -26.12 11.77
C GLY A 44 -49.51 -25.69 12.14
N GLY A 45 -49.27 -24.39 12.03
CA GLY A 45 -48.05 -23.71 12.48
C GLY A 45 -47.84 -22.43 11.66
N ALA A 46 -48.14 -21.27 12.23
CA ALA A 46 -47.79 -20.00 11.58
C ALA A 46 -46.27 -19.83 11.65
N THR A 47 -45.56 -20.10 10.56
CA THR A 47 -44.15 -19.74 10.45
C THR A 47 -44.07 -18.21 10.28
N LEU A 48 -43.54 -17.52 11.29
CA LEU A 48 -43.19 -16.10 11.16
C LEU A 48 -42.11 -15.99 10.07
N ALA A 49 -42.46 -15.47 8.90
CA ALA A 49 -41.48 -15.12 7.89
C ALA A 49 -40.80 -13.80 8.32
N ILE A 50 -39.50 -13.87 8.56
CA ILE A 50 -38.67 -12.72 8.96
C ILE A 50 -38.06 -12.13 7.67
N PRO A 51 -38.22 -10.81 7.40
CA PRO A 51 -37.49 -10.15 6.32
C PRO A 51 -35.99 -10.45 6.38
N GLN A 52 -35.33 -10.64 5.24
CA GLN A 52 -33.89 -10.96 5.17
C GLN A 52 -33.11 -9.75 4.63
N HIS A 53 -32.96 -8.71 5.45
CA HIS A 53 -32.41 -7.43 5.02
C HIS A 53 -30.90 -7.47 4.79
N VAL A 54 -30.16 -8.17 5.64
CA VAL A 54 -28.71 -8.33 5.50
C VAL A 54 -28.39 -9.26 4.34
N HIS A 55 -29.13 -10.34 4.16
CA HIS A 55 -29.00 -11.24 3.01
C HIS A 55 -29.21 -10.48 1.70
N GLN A 56 -30.29 -9.70 1.59
CA GLN A 56 -30.54 -8.90 0.39
C GLN A 56 -29.42 -7.89 0.10
N LEU A 57 -28.91 -7.20 1.13
CA LEU A 57 -27.76 -6.30 0.98
C LEU A 57 -26.53 -7.04 0.43
N GLN A 58 -26.26 -8.24 0.93
CA GLN A 58 -25.13 -9.06 0.48
C GLN A 58 -25.30 -9.49 -0.98
N GLU A 59 -26.52 -9.85 -1.41
CA GLU A 59 -26.84 -10.15 -2.82
C GLU A 59 -26.65 -8.93 -3.71
N ASP A 60 -27.19 -7.79 -3.31
CA ASP A 60 -27.12 -6.53 -4.07
C ASP A 60 -25.66 -6.07 -4.23
N LEU A 61 -24.85 -6.08 -3.16
CA LEU A 61 -23.43 -5.74 -3.23
C LEU A 61 -22.67 -6.70 -4.16
N ARG A 62 -23.00 -7.99 -4.15
CA ARG A 62 -22.41 -8.95 -5.09
C ARG A 62 -22.85 -8.67 -6.53
N GLU A 63 -24.11 -8.36 -6.78
CA GLU A 63 -24.62 -7.97 -8.09
C GLU A 63 -23.89 -6.74 -8.66
N LEU A 64 -23.53 -5.78 -7.80
CA LEU A 64 -22.76 -4.59 -8.13
C LEU A 64 -21.24 -4.86 -8.29
N GLY A 65 -20.79 -6.10 -8.10
CA GLY A 65 -19.40 -6.53 -8.34
C GLY A 65 -18.48 -6.48 -7.12
N PHE A 66 -19.02 -6.38 -5.90
CA PHE A 66 -18.23 -6.39 -4.66
C PHE A 66 -18.07 -7.82 -4.12
N PHE A 67 -17.27 -8.65 -4.80
CA PHE A 67 -17.05 -10.06 -4.45
C PHE A 67 -16.16 -10.28 -3.22
N MET A 68 -15.95 -9.24 -2.43
CA MET A 68 -15.43 -9.40 -1.08
C MET A 68 -16.36 -10.25 -0.21
N ILE A 69 -17.67 -10.26 -0.52
CA ILE A 69 -18.66 -11.18 0.04
C ILE A 69 -18.65 -12.47 -0.80
N GLN A 70 -18.16 -13.56 -0.22
CA GLN A 70 -18.12 -14.87 -0.85
C GLN A 70 -19.29 -15.78 -0.45
N VAL A 71 -19.88 -15.51 0.70
CA VAL A 71 -21.03 -16.24 1.25
C VAL A 71 -22.10 -15.22 1.60
N VAL A 72 -23.33 -15.50 1.20
CA VAL A 72 -24.52 -14.73 1.55
C VAL A 72 -25.22 -15.54 2.65
N ASP A 73 -25.18 -15.04 3.87
CA ASP A 73 -25.57 -15.75 5.09
C ASP A 73 -26.56 -14.98 5.96
N GLY A 74 -26.85 -13.71 5.63
CA GLY A 74 -27.70 -12.86 6.46
C GLY A 74 -26.99 -12.30 7.70
N ASP A 75 -25.66 -12.45 7.81
CA ASP A 75 -24.84 -11.90 8.88
C ASP A 75 -23.98 -10.71 8.41
N PHE A 76 -24.11 -9.57 9.08
CA PHE A 76 -23.32 -8.38 8.78
C PHE A 76 -21.95 -8.48 9.48
N GLY A 77 -21.12 -9.38 8.95
CA GLY A 77 -19.74 -9.58 9.38
C GLY A 77 -18.74 -8.60 8.74
N ARG A 78 -17.45 -8.89 8.94
CA ARG A 78 -16.33 -8.04 8.45
C ARG A 78 -16.37 -7.80 6.95
N TYR A 79 -16.67 -8.84 6.18
CA TYR A 79 -16.62 -8.76 4.72
C TYR A 79 -17.80 -7.97 4.16
N THR A 80 -18.95 -7.99 4.83
CA THR A 80 -20.08 -7.12 4.52
C THR A 80 -19.71 -5.67 4.82
N GLU A 81 -19.12 -5.37 5.98
CA GLU A 81 -18.66 -4.02 6.34
C GLU A 81 -17.64 -3.49 5.33
N TRP A 82 -16.62 -4.28 5.00
CA TRP A 82 -15.61 -3.88 4.03
C TRP A 82 -16.20 -3.68 2.64
N ALA A 83 -17.14 -4.54 2.21
CA ALA A 83 -17.83 -4.35 0.93
C ALA A 83 -18.65 -3.04 0.90
N VAL A 84 -19.32 -2.68 2.01
CA VAL A 84 -20.03 -1.39 2.13
C VAL A 84 -19.05 -0.21 2.08
N ARG A 85 -17.90 -0.28 2.78
CA ARG A 85 -16.85 0.75 2.69
C ARG A 85 -16.36 0.93 1.25
N GLU A 86 -16.03 -0.18 0.60
CA GLU A 86 -15.58 -0.16 -0.80
C GLU A 86 -16.66 0.39 -1.73
N PHE A 87 -17.92 0.02 -1.52
CA PHE A 87 -19.04 0.60 -2.25
C PHE A 87 -19.10 2.12 -2.06
N GLN A 88 -19.07 2.62 -0.83
CA GLN A 88 -19.07 4.06 -0.54
C GLN A 88 -17.90 4.79 -1.24
N ILE A 89 -16.72 4.18 -1.27
CA ILE A 89 -15.53 4.72 -1.96
C ILE A 89 -15.78 4.85 -3.47
N TYR A 90 -16.13 3.75 -4.12
CA TYR A 90 -16.32 3.73 -5.58
C TYR A 90 -17.56 4.51 -6.01
N ALA A 91 -18.61 4.52 -5.18
CA ALA A 91 -19.80 5.34 -5.35
C ALA A 91 -19.51 6.84 -5.30
N GLY A 92 -18.42 7.26 -4.65
CA GLY A 92 -17.97 8.65 -4.66
C GLY A 92 -17.25 9.08 -5.94
N MET A 93 -16.89 8.14 -6.83
CA MET A 93 -16.12 8.44 -8.05
C MET A 93 -16.97 9.10 -9.13
N GLN A 94 -16.31 9.83 -10.03
CA GLN A 94 -16.98 10.52 -11.15
C GLN A 94 -17.54 9.54 -12.18
N HIS A 95 -16.85 8.42 -12.39
CA HIS A 95 -17.29 7.37 -13.31
C HIS A 95 -17.34 6.02 -12.63
N VAL A 96 -18.19 5.17 -13.19
CA VAL A 96 -18.45 3.79 -12.77
C VAL A 96 -18.28 2.85 -13.97
N ALA A 97 -18.17 1.56 -13.72
CA ALA A 97 -18.43 0.58 -14.77
C ALA A 97 -19.95 0.44 -14.94
N GLY A 98 -20.42 0.23 -16.17
CA GLY A 98 -21.80 -0.13 -16.46
C GLY A 98 -21.85 -1.33 -17.38
N LEU A 99 -22.78 -2.26 -17.14
CA LEU A 99 -22.99 -3.39 -18.04
C LEU A 99 -23.57 -2.91 -19.37
N ASN A 100 -22.86 -3.18 -20.47
CA ASN A 100 -23.36 -3.03 -21.83
C ASN A 100 -24.10 -4.32 -22.22
N ARG A 101 -25.43 -4.31 -22.05
CA ARG A 101 -26.32 -5.45 -22.34
C ARG A 101 -26.24 -5.91 -23.79
N ASN A 102 -26.24 -4.97 -24.73
CA ASN A 102 -26.14 -5.29 -26.15
C ASN A 102 -24.82 -6.02 -26.46
N GLN A 103 -23.72 -5.54 -25.88
CA GLN A 103 -22.42 -6.20 -26.02
C GLN A 103 -22.40 -7.57 -25.35
N LEU A 104 -23.04 -7.73 -24.19
CA LEU A 104 -23.19 -9.04 -23.55
C LEU A 104 -23.96 -10.00 -24.46
N THR A 105 -25.15 -9.63 -24.92
CA THR A 105 -25.97 -10.43 -25.85
C THR A 105 -25.21 -10.79 -27.12
N ASN A 106 -24.46 -9.85 -27.70
CA ASN A 106 -23.67 -10.09 -28.91
C ASN A 106 -22.53 -11.09 -28.67
N LEU A 107 -21.84 -11.00 -27.53
CA LEU A 107 -20.74 -11.90 -27.21
C LEU A 107 -21.22 -13.30 -26.78
N THR A 108 -22.41 -13.41 -26.20
CA THR A 108 -22.99 -14.68 -25.75
C THR A 108 -23.87 -15.35 -26.79
N ASN A 109 -24.35 -14.61 -27.79
CA ASN A 109 -25.47 -14.98 -28.66
C ASN A 109 -26.73 -15.40 -27.86
N ASP A 110 -26.94 -14.79 -26.69
CA ASP A 110 -28.04 -15.11 -25.77
C ASP A 110 -28.64 -13.80 -25.21
N PRO A 111 -29.87 -13.42 -25.63
CA PRO A 111 -30.54 -12.21 -25.15
C PRO A 111 -31.03 -12.32 -23.70
N THR A 112 -31.00 -13.52 -23.12
CA THR A 112 -31.38 -13.81 -21.74
C THR A 112 -30.16 -14.13 -20.86
N ALA A 113 -28.96 -13.77 -21.33
CA ALA A 113 -27.74 -13.95 -20.58
C ALA A 113 -27.85 -13.27 -19.22
N GLY A 114 -27.57 -14.01 -18.14
CA GLY A 114 -27.54 -13.44 -16.78
C GLY A 114 -26.71 -12.16 -16.69
N GLU A 115 -27.33 -11.11 -16.16
CA GLU A 115 -26.83 -9.74 -16.18
C GLU A 115 -26.18 -9.32 -14.86
N THR A 116 -26.25 -10.15 -13.81
CA THR A 116 -25.60 -9.83 -12.54
C THR A 116 -24.08 -9.93 -12.69
N ALA A 117 -23.32 -9.25 -11.82
CA ALA A 117 -21.86 -9.41 -11.81
C ALA A 117 -21.42 -10.89 -11.63
N PRO A 118 -22.02 -11.69 -10.72
CA PRO A 118 -21.74 -13.12 -10.61
C PRO A 118 -21.97 -13.89 -11.91
N ASP A 119 -23.10 -13.68 -12.60
CA ASP A 119 -23.42 -14.38 -13.84
C ASP A 119 -22.41 -14.08 -14.95
N VAL A 120 -22.08 -12.80 -15.15
CA VAL A 120 -21.10 -12.38 -16.15
C VAL A 120 -19.71 -12.91 -15.82
N THR A 121 -19.35 -12.97 -14.54
CA THR A 121 -18.07 -13.52 -14.07
C THR A 121 -17.96 -15.02 -14.33
N ALA A 122 -19.03 -15.77 -14.11
CA ALA A 122 -19.07 -17.22 -14.31
C ALA A 122 -18.82 -17.63 -15.77
N ARG A 123 -19.02 -16.71 -16.73
CA ARG A 123 -18.72 -16.93 -18.15
C ARG A 123 -17.23 -16.94 -18.49
N GLY A 124 -16.38 -16.39 -17.61
CA GLY A 124 -14.93 -16.41 -17.76
C GLY A 124 -14.41 -15.56 -18.94
N GLN A 125 -13.58 -16.16 -19.79
CA GLN A 125 -12.93 -15.49 -20.91
C GLN A 125 -13.79 -15.50 -22.18
N VAL A 126 -13.75 -14.41 -22.96
CA VAL A 126 -14.38 -14.36 -24.29
C VAL A 126 -13.60 -15.23 -25.28
N PRO A 127 -14.23 -16.20 -25.96
CA PRO A 127 -13.57 -17.05 -26.94
C PRO A 127 -12.99 -16.25 -28.12
N ASN A 128 -11.85 -16.71 -28.65
CA ASN A 128 -11.23 -16.20 -29.88
C ASN A 128 -10.89 -14.68 -29.90
N GLN A 129 -10.79 -14.04 -28.74
CA GLN A 129 -10.34 -12.64 -28.64
C GLN A 129 -8.82 -12.54 -28.54
N THR A 130 -8.24 -11.62 -29.31
CA THR A 130 -6.81 -11.28 -29.29
C THR A 130 -6.65 -9.76 -29.25
N PRO A 131 -6.09 -9.17 -28.18
CA PRO A 131 -5.63 -9.84 -26.96
C PRO A 131 -6.78 -10.45 -26.14
N PRO A 132 -6.51 -11.49 -25.32
CA PRO A 132 -7.51 -12.08 -24.43
C PRO A 132 -8.17 -11.07 -23.49
N VAL A 133 -9.48 -11.26 -23.24
CA VAL A 133 -10.30 -10.42 -22.35
C VAL A 133 -11.39 -11.26 -21.67
N SER A 134 -11.78 -10.89 -20.46
CA SER A 134 -12.90 -11.53 -19.75
C SER A 134 -14.24 -11.00 -20.28
N PHE A 135 -15.31 -11.78 -20.13
CA PHE A 135 -16.66 -11.25 -20.37
C PHE A 135 -16.96 -10.06 -19.48
N TYR A 136 -16.47 -10.06 -18.23
CA TYR A 136 -16.67 -8.97 -17.28
C TYR A 136 -16.15 -7.64 -17.81
N VAL A 137 -14.89 -7.59 -18.27
CA VAL A 137 -14.30 -6.37 -18.83
C VAL A 137 -14.83 -6.05 -20.22
N ALA A 138 -15.00 -7.06 -21.09
CA ALA A 138 -15.48 -6.86 -22.46
C ALA A 138 -16.91 -6.30 -22.54
N THR A 139 -17.71 -6.51 -21.50
CA THR A 139 -19.09 -6.01 -21.40
C THR A 139 -19.23 -4.85 -20.43
N SER A 140 -18.14 -4.34 -19.87
CA SER A 140 -18.13 -3.14 -19.03
C SER A 140 -17.76 -1.91 -19.85
N GLU A 141 -18.50 -0.82 -19.67
CA GLU A 141 -18.17 0.48 -20.23
C GLU A 141 -18.09 1.54 -19.13
N ARG A 142 -17.27 2.57 -19.36
CA ARG A 142 -17.21 3.73 -18.46
C ARG A 142 -18.51 4.52 -18.60
N ARG A 143 -19.22 4.74 -17.50
CA ARG A 143 -20.40 5.62 -17.42
C ARG A 143 -20.18 6.73 -16.41
N THR A 144 -20.73 7.91 -16.68
CA THR A 144 -20.83 8.98 -15.68
C THR A 144 -21.67 8.49 -14.50
N ASN A 145 -21.17 8.66 -13.29
CA ASN A 145 -21.90 8.33 -12.08
C ASN A 145 -22.93 9.44 -11.78
N THR A 146 -24.20 9.18 -12.06
CA THR A 146 -25.28 10.15 -11.82
C THR A 146 -25.80 10.15 -10.38
N ALA A 147 -25.34 9.23 -9.53
CA ALA A 147 -25.68 9.15 -8.11
C ALA A 147 -24.41 9.04 -7.27
N ARG A 148 -23.67 10.15 -7.16
CA ARG A 148 -22.41 10.17 -6.41
C ARG A 148 -22.67 10.13 -4.91
N TYR A 149 -22.00 9.20 -4.23
CA TYR A 149 -21.93 9.18 -2.77
C TYR A 149 -21.02 10.31 -2.27
N THR A 150 -21.50 11.08 -1.30
CA THR A 150 -20.76 12.22 -0.70
C THR A 150 -20.67 12.13 0.81
N GLY A 151 -21.24 11.06 1.39
CA GLY A 151 -21.27 10.81 2.82
C GLY A 151 -19.98 10.19 3.35
N PRO A 152 -19.97 9.79 4.63
CA PRO A 152 -18.81 9.18 5.27
C PRO A 152 -18.47 7.77 4.74
N ILE A 153 -17.18 7.42 4.69
CA ILE A 153 -16.73 6.06 4.33
C ILE A 153 -16.74 5.18 5.60
N SER A 154 -17.92 4.98 6.18
CA SER A 154 -18.10 4.40 7.51
C SER A 154 -18.31 2.89 7.54
N GLY A 155 -18.69 2.28 6.42
CA GLY A 155 -19.16 0.89 6.40
C GLY A 155 -20.60 0.71 6.91
N VAL A 156 -21.30 1.81 7.22
CA VAL A 156 -22.71 1.81 7.62
C VAL A 156 -23.61 2.07 6.40
N VAL A 157 -24.65 1.27 6.25
CA VAL A 157 -25.64 1.40 5.17
C VAL A 157 -26.69 2.46 5.53
N ASN A 158 -26.22 3.68 5.73
CA ASN A 158 -27.06 4.85 6.00
C ASN A 158 -27.99 5.18 4.80
N GLN A 159 -28.90 6.14 4.98
CA GLN A 159 -29.88 6.49 3.95
C GLN A 159 -29.23 6.79 2.59
N GLN A 160 -28.17 7.59 2.58
CA GLN A 160 -27.48 7.92 1.33
C GLN A 160 -26.83 6.69 0.70
N THR A 161 -26.26 5.77 1.49
CA THR A 161 -25.72 4.50 0.96
C THR A 161 -26.84 3.70 0.28
N ARG A 162 -28.02 3.58 0.92
CA ARG A 162 -29.18 2.87 0.34
C ARG A 162 -29.66 3.49 -0.96
N ASP A 163 -29.81 4.81 -1.00
CA ASP A 163 -30.28 5.53 -2.20
C ASP A 163 -29.34 5.30 -3.39
N VAL A 164 -28.03 5.26 -3.13
CA VAL A 164 -27.04 5.02 -4.18
C VAL A 164 -27.01 3.55 -4.61
N ILE A 165 -27.18 2.58 -3.71
CA ILE A 165 -27.31 1.16 -4.08
C ILE A 165 -28.53 0.97 -5.00
N ASP A 166 -29.70 1.48 -4.60
CA ASP A 166 -30.94 1.37 -5.37
C ASP A 166 -30.77 1.96 -6.78
N HIS A 167 -30.13 3.13 -6.86
CA HIS A 167 -29.79 3.76 -8.15
C HIS A 167 -28.85 2.90 -8.98
N TRP A 168 -27.79 2.34 -8.38
CA TRP A 168 -26.80 1.56 -9.10
C TRP A 168 -27.38 0.26 -9.67
N LEU A 169 -28.22 -0.45 -8.89
CA LEU A 169 -28.95 -1.63 -9.34
C LEU A 169 -29.87 -1.28 -10.52
N ALA A 170 -30.67 -0.23 -10.38
CA ALA A 170 -31.59 0.22 -11.42
C ALA A 170 -30.89 0.61 -12.74
N ASN A 171 -29.61 0.99 -12.69
CA ASN A 171 -28.84 1.46 -13.85
C ASN A 171 -27.74 0.49 -14.32
N ASN A 172 -27.70 -0.73 -13.77
CA ASN A 172 -26.66 -1.75 -14.03
C ASN A 172 -25.23 -1.20 -13.87
N TYR A 173 -25.03 -0.36 -12.85
CA TYR A 173 -23.71 0.11 -12.47
C TYR A 173 -22.98 -0.97 -11.69
N ARG A 174 -21.65 -0.92 -11.75
CA ARG A 174 -20.76 -1.88 -11.09
C ARG A 174 -19.52 -1.15 -10.56
N CYS A 175 -18.79 -1.83 -9.67
CA CYS A 175 -17.47 -1.38 -9.26
C CYS A 175 -16.60 -1.05 -10.50
N PRO A 176 -16.04 0.18 -10.59
CA PRO A 176 -15.28 0.62 -11.76
C PRO A 176 -13.88 0.02 -11.87
N VAL A 177 -13.36 -0.62 -10.83
CA VAL A 177 -12.04 -1.25 -10.86
C VAL A 177 -12.24 -2.75 -10.88
N VAL A 178 -11.68 -3.41 -11.90
CA VAL A 178 -11.75 -4.87 -12.05
C VAL A 178 -10.33 -5.40 -11.98
N ILE A 179 -10.08 -6.29 -11.02
CA ILE A 179 -8.76 -6.93 -10.85
C ILE A 179 -8.87 -8.38 -11.32
N GLU A 180 -7.96 -8.81 -12.20
CA GLU A 180 -8.00 -10.12 -12.80
C GLU A 180 -6.66 -10.82 -12.84
N ALA A 181 -6.66 -12.13 -12.62
CA ALA A 181 -5.51 -13.01 -12.74
C ALA A 181 -5.49 -13.69 -14.11
N TRP A 182 -4.37 -13.55 -14.83
CA TRP A 182 -4.16 -14.09 -16.15
C TRP A 182 -2.90 -14.95 -16.19
N ASN A 183 -2.99 -16.11 -16.82
CA ASN A 183 -1.80 -16.86 -17.23
C ASN A 183 -1.02 -16.04 -18.27
N ILE A 184 0.30 -16.18 -18.23
CA ILE A 184 1.21 -15.47 -19.12
C ILE A 184 1.91 -16.46 -20.05
N HIS A 185 1.91 -16.18 -21.34
CA HIS A 185 2.70 -16.88 -22.34
C HIS A 185 3.52 -15.87 -23.14
N ALA A 186 4.85 -16.07 -23.21
CA ALA A 186 5.78 -15.17 -23.90
C ALA A 186 5.59 -13.68 -23.50
N GLY A 187 5.37 -13.41 -22.21
CA GLY A 187 5.18 -12.05 -21.68
C GLY A 187 3.77 -11.46 -21.82
N ASN A 188 2.88 -12.10 -22.59
CA ASN A 188 1.53 -11.62 -22.87
C ASN A 188 0.46 -12.43 -22.12
N ARG A 189 -0.70 -11.82 -21.85
CA ARG A 189 -1.87 -12.52 -21.32
C ARG A 189 -2.32 -13.61 -22.30
N SER A 190 -2.57 -14.82 -21.81
CA SER A 190 -3.01 -15.96 -22.62
C SER A 190 -4.40 -16.45 -22.24
N THR A 191 -4.58 -16.94 -21.01
CA THR A 191 -5.85 -17.43 -20.51
C THR A 191 -6.20 -16.83 -19.16
N LEU A 192 -7.49 -16.57 -18.95
CA LEU A 192 -7.98 -16.14 -17.64
C LEU A 192 -7.75 -17.28 -16.63
N PHE A 193 -7.17 -16.98 -15.49
CA PHE A 193 -6.91 -17.98 -14.45
C PHE A 193 -8.23 -18.42 -13.81
N GLN A 194 -8.29 -19.67 -13.34
CA GLN A 194 -9.49 -20.18 -12.65
C GLN A 194 -9.78 -19.33 -11.40
N ASN A 195 -11.03 -18.88 -11.25
CA ASN A 195 -11.44 -17.91 -10.20
C ASN A 195 -10.65 -16.58 -10.25
N GLY A 196 -10.05 -16.26 -11.40
CA GLY A 196 -9.22 -15.09 -11.61
C GLY A 196 -9.96 -13.85 -12.09
N SER A 197 -11.29 -13.84 -12.11
CA SER A 197 -12.08 -12.70 -12.56
C SER A 197 -12.57 -11.88 -11.37
N ASN A 198 -12.35 -10.57 -11.40
CA ASN A 198 -12.78 -9.59 -10.39
C ASN A 198 -12.42 -10.01 -8.95
N ILE A 199 -11.14 -10.22 -8.68
CA ILE A 199 -10.63 -10.69 -7.38
C ILE A 199 -10.55 -9.55 -6.35
N TRP A 200 -11.00 -9.82 -5.12
CA TRP A 200 -11.06 -8.82 -4.04
C TRP A 200 -10.14 -9.14 -2.87
N ARG A 201 -10.40 -10.25 -2.16
CA ARG A 201 -9.61 -10.61 -0.98
C ARG A 201 -8.21 -11.06 -1.39
N TYR A 202 -7.22 -10.69 -0.58
CA TYR A 202 -5.81 -11.01 -0.85
C TYR A 202 -5.54 -12.52 -0.87
N ASP A 203 -6.37 -13.30 -0.16
CA ASP A 203 -6.28 -14.74 0.03
C ASP A 203 -7.17 -15.56 -0.91
N THR A 204 -7.98 -14.91 -1.76
CA THR A 204 -8.84 -15.62 -2.74
C THR A 204 -8.01 -16.37 -3.79
N LEU A 205 -6.81 -15.89 -4.08
CA LEU A 205 -5.89 -16.49 -5.03
C LEU A 205 -4.50 -16.65 -4.41
N THR A 206 -4.16 -17.88 -4.02
CA THR A 206 -2.88 -18.21 -3.38
C THR A 206 -1.83 -18.74 -4.36
N SER A 207 -2.21 -19.03 -5.61
CA SER A 207 -1.28 -19.46 -6.66
C SER A 207 -0.32 -18.34 -7.04
N THR A 208 0.97 -18.65 -7.14
CA THR A 208 2.03 -17.72 -7.59
C THR A 208 2.24 -17.73 -9.12
N ALA A 209 1.51 -18.57 -9.84
CA ALA A 209 1.66 -18.77 -11.29
C ALA A 209 1.09 -17.63 -12.15
N PRO A 210 -0.14 -17.12 -11.92
CA PRO A 210 -0.71 -16.08 -12.78
C PRO A 210 -0.12 -14.71 -12.47
N ARG A 211 -0.23 -13.80 -13.44
CA ARG A 211 0.01 -12.37 -13.23
C ARG A 211 -1.32 -11.65 -13.07
N ILE A 212 -1.34 -10.69 -12.17
CA ILE A 212 -2.51 -9.89 -11.84
C ILE A 212 -2.48 -8.60 -12.63
N PHE A 213 -3.62 -8.25 -13.19
CA PHE A 213 -3.87 -7.03 -13.96
C PHE A 213 -5.07 -6.31 -13.39
N TYR A 214 -5.22 -5.04 -13.73
CA TYR A 214 -6.44 -4.30 -13.49
C TYR A 214 -6.95 -3.61 -14.75
N ARG A 215 -8.25 -3.33 -14.73
CA ARG A 215 -8.97 -2.44 -15.64
C ARG A 215 -9.66 -1.38 -14.80
N ASP A 216 -9.46 -0.11 -15.13
CA ASP A 216 -10.00 1.03 -14.37
C ASP A 216 -10.95 1.89 -15.22
N PHE A 217 -12.24 1.82 -14.91
CA PHE A 217 -13.30 2.61 -15.53
C PHE A 217 -13.57 3.92 -14.78
N SER A 218 -12.96 4.16 -13.61
CA SER A 218 -13.30 5.31 -12.75
C SER A 218 -12.81 6.65 -13.30
N GLY A 219 -11.70 6.64 -14.03
CA GLY A 219 -10.98 7.86 -14.42
C GLY A 219 -10.43 8.63 -13.22
N HIS A 220 -10.22 7.99 -12.06
CA HIS A 220 -9.74 8.64 -10.84
C HIS A 220 -8.26 9.03 -10.93
N TYR A 221 -7.43 8.20 -11.57
CA TYR A 221 -6.00 8.42 -11.70
C TYR A 221 -5.63 9.04 -13.05
N ALA A 222 -4.68 9.98 -13.04
CA ALA A 222 -4.10 10.54 -14.26
C ALA A 222 -2.97 9.65 -14.78
N TYR A 223 -3.14 9.09 -15.98
CA TYR A 223 -2.13 8.23 -16.61
C TYR A 223 -1.09 9.08 -17.36
N PRO A 224 0.19 8.66 -17.40
CA PRO A 224 1.17 9.29 -18.28
C PRO A 224 0.76 9.09 -19.75
N ALA A 225 1.15 10.02 -20.63
CA ALA A 225 0.77 10.01 -22.05
C ALA A 225 1.22 8.73 -22.82
N THR A 226 2.19 8.00 -22.29
CA THR A 226 2.66 6.70 -22.80
C THR A 226 1.72 5.54 -22.53
N ARG A 227 0.64 5.77 -21.78
CA ARG A 227 -0.29 4.73 -21.33
C ARG A 227 -1.72 5.09 -21.66
N ASN A 228 -2.40 4.16 -22.32
CA ASN A 228 -3.83 4.26 -22.52
C ASN A 228 -4.54 3.80 -21.24
N GLU A 229 -5.33 4.69 -20.63
CA GLU A 229 -6.16 4.35 -19.47
C GLU A 229 -7.15 3.22 -19.79
N ASN A 230 -7.41 2.93 -21.08
CA ASN A 230 -8.35 1.89 -21.51
C ASN A 230 -7.78 0.47 -21.61
N ASP A 231 -6.49 0.31 -21.36
CA ASP A 231 -5.85 -0.99 -21.42
C ASP A 231 -6.01 -1.78 -20.11
N TYR A 232 -5.66 -3.06 -20.19
CA TYR A 232 -5.27 -3.81 -19.00
C TYR A 232 -3.86 -3.44 -18.59
N HIS A 233 -3.71 -2.99 -17.35
CA HIS A 233 -2.41 -2.67 -16.79
C HIS A 233 -1.97 -3.75 -15.83
N VAL A 234 -0.68 -4.11 -15.87
CA VAL A 234 -0.11 -5.05 -14.90
C VAL A 234 -0.12 -4.44 -13.50
N LEU A 235 -0.47 -5.27 -12.52
CA LEU A 235 -0.51 -4.92 -11.11
C LEU A 235 0.60 -5.61 -10.32
N ALA A 236 0.62 -6.95 -10.34
CA ALA A 236 1.41 -7.75 -9.40
C ALA A 236 1.37 -9.25 -9.73
N THR A 237 1.95 -10.05 -8.85
CA THR A 237 1.68 -11.48 -8.68
C THR A 237 1.27 -11.75 -7.23
N ASN A 238 0.67 -12.90 -6.94
CA ASN A 238 0.67 -13.40 -5.57
C ASN A 238 2.04 -14.01 -5.23
N MET A 239 2.51 -13.79 -4.01
CA MET A 239 3.73 -14.40 -3.44
C MET A 239 3.42 -15.07 -2.11
N THR A 240 4.31 -15.98 -1.70
CA THR A 240 4.22 -16.69 -0.42
C THR A 240 5.54 -16.55 0.35
N TYR A 241 5.44 -16.43 1.69
CA TYR A 241 6.59 -16.30 2.56
C TYR A 241 6.29 -16.82 3.95
N SER A 242 6.95 -17.88 4.40
CA SER A 242 6.91 -18.36 5.79
C SER A 242 5.50 -18.45 6.43
N GLY A 243 4.51 -18.98 5.70
CA GLY A 243 3.12 -19.10 6.16
C GLY A 243 2.23 -17.88 5.85
N TYR A 244 2.81 -16.80 5.36
CA TYR A 244 2.13 -15.63 4.82
C TYR A 244 1.98 -15.74 3.30
N GLY A 245 1.06 -14.94 2.74
CA GLY A 245 0.96 -14.71 1.32
C GLY A 245 0.21 -13.43 1.00
N GLY A 246 0.26 -13.03 -0.27
CA GLY A 246 -0.47 -11.89 -0.78
C GLY A 246 0.21 -11.20 -1.96
N PRO A 247 -0.28 -10.01 -2.34
CA PRO A 247 0.19 -9.27 -3.50
C PRO A 247 1.66 -8.83 -3.41
N ALA A 248 2.35 -8.84 -4.55
CA ALA A 248 3.67 -8.26 -4.71
C ALA A 248 3.90 -7.71 -6.12
N SER A 249 4.36 -6.47 -6.20
CA SER A 249 4.81 -5.81 -7.43
C SER A 249 6.34 -5.76 -7.41
N VAL A 250 6.97 -6.28 -8.47
CA VAL A 250 8.44 -6.39 -8.55
C VAL A 250 8.92 -6.00 -9.95
N VAL A 251 10.08 -5.35 -10.00
CA VAL A 251 10.72 -5.01 -11.28
C VAL A 251 11.31 -6.26 -11.95
N PRO A 252 11.40 -6.30 -13.29
CA PRO A 252 10.74 -5.40 -14.24
C PRO A 252 9.32 -5.86 -14.61
N ARG A 253 8.79 -6.89 -13.93
CA ARG A 253 7.63 -7.65 -14.40
C ARG A 253 6.30 -6.92 -14.19
N HIS A 254 6.20 -6.15 -13.10
CA HIS A 254 4.94 -5.54 -12.67
C HIS A 254 4.98 -4.02 -12.67
N THR A 255 6.18 -3.44 -12.70
CA THR A 255 6.42 -2.02 -12.54
C THR A 255 6.36 -1.27 -13.87
N TRP A 256 6.06 0.01 -13.79
CA TRP A 256 6.08 0.90 -14.95
C TRP A 256 7.49 1.48 -15.18
N PRO A 257 7.98 1.65 -16.43
CA PRO A 257 9.21 2.40 -16.63
C PRO A 257 9.13 3.83 -16.08
N GLU A 258 7.93 4.42 -16.06
CA GLU A 258 7.64 5.73 -15.47
C GLU A 258 7.76 5.75 -13.93
N SER A 259 7.71 4.59 -13.26
CA SER A 259 7.81 4.50 -11.81
C SER A 259 9.23 4.29 -11.31
N GLU A 260 10.23 4.16 -12.18
CA GLU A 260 11.63 4.15 -11.72
C GLU A 260 11.94 5.45 -10.97
N MET A 261 12.58 5.33 -9.81
CA MET A 261 13.03 6.42 -8.94
C MET A 261 14.25 7.13 -9.55
N LEU A 262 14.05 7.75 -10.72
CA LEU A 262 15.02 8.63 -11.35
C LEU A 262 15.05 9.98 -10.61
N PRO A 263 16.20 10.69 -10.66
CA PRO A 263 16.36 11.99 -10.00
C PRO A 263 15.24 13.00 -10.30
N ASP A 264 14.78 13.07 -11.55
CA ASP A 264 13.78 14.02 -12.03
C ASP A 264 12.35 13.72 -11.54
N ARG A 265 12.11 12.50 -11.07
CA ARG A 265 10.81 12.03 -10.59
C ARG A 265 10.75 11.89 -9.07
N LEU A 266 11.91 11.75 -8.45
CA LEU A 266 12.05 11.63 -7.00
C LEU A 266 12.26 13.00 -6.34
N ILE A 267 13.03 13.90 -6.97
CA ILE A 267 13.43 15.16 -6.36
C ILE A 267 12.62 16.33 -6.93
N GLU A 268 12.81 16.60 -8.23
CA GLU A 268 12.09 17.62 -9.00
C GLU A 268 12.48 17.51 -10.49
N ALA A 269 11.64 18.00 -11.40
CA ALA A 269 11.82 17.85 -12.85
C ALA A 269 13.17 18.34 -13.40
N THR A 270 13.77 19.37 -12.78
CA THR A 270 15.08 19.94 -13.15
C THR A 270 16.27 19.07 -12.77
N SER A 271 16.10 18.20 -11.77
CA SER A 271 17.12 17.30 -11.27
C SER A 271 17.25 16.09 -12.19
N THR A 272 17.61 16.24 -13.46
CA THR A 272 17.79 15.10 -14.39
C THR A 272 19.09 14.34 -14.15
N VAL A 273 19.18 13.07 -14.61
CA VAL A 273 20.44 12.29 -14.58
C VAL A 273 21.59 13.08 -15.22
N ALA A 274 21.34 13.71 -16.36
CA ALA A 274 22.33 14.53 -17.05
C ALA A 274 22.76 15.74 -16.20
N ALA A 275 21.81 16.48 -15.61
CA ALA A 275 22.12 17.62 -14.75
C ALA A 275 22.96 17.21 -13.54
N LEU A 276 22.59 16.13 -12.86
CA LEU A 276 23.30 15.64 -11.67
C LEU A 276 24.70 15.13 -12.00
N SER A 277 24.90 14.54 -13.18
CA SER A 277 26.22 14.06 -13.64
C SER A 277 27.25 15.18 -13.79
N LEU A 278 26.82 16.41 -14.07
CA LEU A 278 27.68 17.59 -14.19
C LEU A 278 28.13 18.15 -12.83
N ILE A 279 27.43 17.81 -11.75
CA ILE A 279 27.71 18.27 -10.38
C ILE A 279 27.86 17.07 -9.43
N PRO A 280 28.82 16.17 -9.67
CA PRO A 280 28.91 14.89 -8.97
C PRO A 280 29.14 15.03 -7.47
N ASN A 281 29.66 16.16 -7.01
CA ASN A 281 29.96 16.43 -5.60
C ASN A 281 28.90 17.31 -4.90
N ALA A 282 27.89 17.80 -5.63
CA ALA A 282 26.83 18.60 -5.02
C ALA A 282 26.00 17.78 -4.03
N SER A 283 25.41 18.47 -3.05
CA SER A 283 24.67 17.82 -1.97
C SER A 283 23.51 16.98 -2.47
N ILE A 284 22.81 17.45 -3.50
CA ILE A 284 21.71 16.73 -4.13
C ILE A 284 22.16 15.43 -4.80
N THR A 285 23.24 15.46 -5.60
CA THR A 285 23.76 14.29 -6.30
C THR A 285 24.33 13.26 -5.31
N SER A 286 25.05 13.74 -4.30
CA SER A 286 25.63 12.90 -3.25
C SER A 286 24.53 12.18 -2.45
N THR A 287 23.50 12.92 -2.03
CA THR A 287 22.35 12.34 -1.31
C THR A 287 21.55 11.39 -2.19
N TYR A 288 21.36 11.72 -3.47
CA TYR A 288 20.65 10.85 -4.42
C TYR A 288 21.34 9.49 -4.56
N ARG A 289 22.68 9.43 -4.69
CA ARG A 289 23.39 8.14 -4.75
C ARG A 289 23.14 7.27 -3.52
N VAL A 290 23.17 7.85 -2.33
CA VAL A 290 22.89 7.16 -1.07
C VAL A 290 21.47 6.58 -1.07
N VAL A 291 20.48 7.41 -1.39
CA VAL A 291 19.07 7.00 -1.43
C VAL A 291 18.84 5.94 -2.49
N ARG A 292 19.38 6.11 -3.70
CA ARG A 292 19.22 5.18 -4.82
C ARG A 292 19.83 3.81 -4.51
N ALA A 293 21.03 3.77 -3.91
CA ALA A 293 21.68 2.53 -3.54
C ALA A 293 20.86 1.70 -2.54
N VAL A 294 20.20 2.35 -1.57
CA VAL A 294 19.31 1.69 -0.62
C VAL A 294 17.98 1.30 -1.28
N ALA A 295 17.37 2.21 -2.05
CA ALA A 295 16.10 1.97 -2.73
C ALA A 295 16.16 0.77 -3.69
N GLU A 296 17.28 0.53 -4.37
CA GLU A 296 17.47 -0.65 -5.23
C GLU A 296 17.40 -1.98 -4.46
N MET A 297 17.67 -1.99 -3.15
CA MET A 297 17.51 -3.17 -2.29
C MET A 297 16.13 -3.24 -1.62
N GLU A 298 15.56 -2.10 -1.27
CA GLU A 298 14.31 -1.98 -0.51
C GLU A 298 13.07 -2.17 -1.37
N CYS A 299 12.98 -1.42 -2.46
CA CYS A 299 11.81 -1.34 -3.33
C CYS A 299 12.21 -1.46 -4.80
N MET A 300 13.39 -2.03 -5.06
CA MET A 300 13.91 -2.18 -6.42
C MET A 300 13.93 -0.85 -7.18
N ALA A 301 14.13 0.27 -6.47
CA ALA A 301 14.09 1.63 -6.96
C ALA A 301 12.89 1.97 -7.87
N ALA A 302 11.71 1.43 -7.56
CA ALA A 302 10.47 1.76 -8.26
C ALA A 302 9.36 2.17 -7.30
N PHE A 303 8.70 3.29 -7.58
CA PHE A 303 7.61 3.85 -6.76
C PHE A 303 6.40 2.91 -6.63
N ASP A 304 6.26 1.98 -7.57
CA ASP A 304 5.17 1.01 -7.64
C ASP A 304 5.62 -0.43 -7.38
N SER A 305 6.82 -0.62 -6.83
CA SER A 305 7.24 -1.87 -6.20
C SER A 305 6.72 -1.88 -4.76
N VAL A 306 5.64 -2.63 -4.54
CA VAL A 306 4.93 -2.73 -3.27
C VAL A 306 4.89 -4.19 -2.85
N ASN A 307 5.17 -4.47 -1.58
CA ASN A 307 5.06 -5.80 -1.00
C ASN A 307 3.89 -5.86 -0.02
N ALA A 308 3.09 -6.90 -0.11
CA ALA A 308 2.00 -7.20 0.81
C ALA A 308 1.82 -8.72 0.92
N TYR A 309 2.92 -9.46 1.09
CA TYR A 309 2.92 -10.93 1.07
C TYR A 309 3.53 -11.59 2.32
N ASP A 310 4.19 -10.81 3.16
CA ASP A 310 4.86 -11.26 4.39
C ASP A 310 4.05 -10.85 5.63
N ASP A 311 4.73 -10.70 6.76
CA ASP A 311 4.19 -10.28 8.05
C ASP A 311 3.88 -8.77 8.11
N ALA A 312 4.11 -8.02 7.03
CA ALA A 312 3.62 -6.66 6.89
C ALA A 312 2.29 -6.60 6.12
N ILE A 313 1.43 -5.64 6.45
CA ILE A 313 0.18 -5.39 5.70
C ILE A 313 0.52 -4.92 4.27
N ALA A 314 1.39 -3.93 4.18
CA ALA A 314 1.95 -3.40 2.95
C ALA A 314 3.27 -2.67 3.25
N SER A 315 4.18 -2.66 2.29
CA SER A 315 5.46 -1.96 2.38
C SER A 315 5.78 -1.28 1.06
N LEU A 316 6.23 -0.02 1.09
CA LEU A 316 6.52 0.77 -0.12
C LEU A 316 7.55 1.88 0.10
N GLY A 317 8.06 2.43 -1.00
CA GLY A 317 8.96 3.57 -1.00
C GLY A 317 10.45 3.22 -0.83
N PRO A 318 11.36 4.22 -0.90
CA PRO A 318 12.81 4.02 -0.94
C PRO A 318 13.39 3.31 0.29
N CYS A 319 12.68 3.34 1.41
CA CYS A 319 13.03 2.63 2.64
C CYS A 319 12.05 1.51 2.98
N HIS A 320 11.16 1.15 2.05
CA HIS A 320 10.17 0.09 2.19
C HIS A 320 9.38 0.20 3.50
N TRP A 321 8.85 1.39 3.76
CA TRP A 321 8.11 1.71 4.98
C TRP A 321 6.90 0.78 5.12
N THR A 322 6.81 0.09 6.26
CA THR A 322 5.76 -0.88 6.57
C THR A 322 4.51 -0.19 7.09
N PHE A 323 3.32 -0.61 6.67
CA PHE A 323 2.03 -0.15 7.20
C PHE A 323 1.78 -0.63 8.64
N GLY A 324 2.37 -1.78 8.96
CA GLY A 324 2.28 -2.46 10.24
C GLY A 324 2.95 -3.81 10.08
N VAL A 325 3.68 -4.26 11.10
CA VAL A 325 4.30 -5.59 11.13
C VAL A 325 3.55 -6.41 12.18
N HIS A 326 3.34 -7.69 11.93
CA HIS A 326 2.57 -8.60 12.78
C HIS A 326 3.46 -9.30 13.83
N PRO A 327 3.63 -8.77 15.06
CA PRO A 327 4.14 -9.56 16.18
C PRO A 327 3.11 -10.62 16.61
N SER A 328 3.45 -11.43 17.61
CA SER A 328 2.64 -12.57 18.06
C SER A 328 1.19 -12.25 18.50
N ASN A 329 0.82 -10.97 18.68
CA ASN A 329 -0.47 -10.53 19.23
C ASN A 329 -1.15 -9.41 18.41
N GLY A 330 -1.16 -9.51 17.07
CA GLY A 330 -1.73 -8.50 16.17
C GLY A 330 -0.71 -7.46 15.72
N TYR A 331 -1.09 -6.54 14.83
CA TYR A 331 -0.16 -5.60 14.20
C TYR A 331 0.29 -4.45 15.11
N ASP A 332 1.59 -4.14 15.08
CA ASP A 332 2.19 -2.97 15.74
C ASP A 332 2.38 -1.80 14.76
N ASP A 333 2.75 -0.63 15.30
CA ASP A 333 3.01 0.59 14.54
C ASP A 333 4.05 0.40 13.43
N GLY A 334 3.71 0.95 12.26
CA GLY A 334 4.54 0.92 11.05
C GLY A 334 5.10 2.30 10.70
N GLU A 335 6.11 2.36 9.82
CA GLU A 335 6.66 3.64 9.35
C GLU A 335 5.79 4.30 8.26
N LEU A 336 5.00 3.52 7.51
CA LEU A 336 4.18 4.03 6.41
C LEU A 336 3.04 4.94 6.90
N PRO A 337 2.33 4.66 8.02
CA PRO A 337 1.33 5.59 8.55
C PRO A 337 1.95 6.93 8.98
N ALA A 338 3.19 6.93 9.49
CA ALA A 338 3.89 8.18 9.79
C ALA A 338 4.30 8.95 8.52
N PHE A 339 4.73 8.25 7.48
CA PHE A 339 4.91 8.86 6.15
C PHE A 339 3.59 9.42 5.59
N LEU A 340 2.47 8.73 5.78
CA LEU A 340 1.15 9.25 5.40
C LEU A 340 0.76 10.50 6.19
N ALA A 341 1.14 10.59 7.46
CA ALA A 341 0.98 11.82 8.25
C ALA A 341 1.81 12.99 7.69
N TYR A 342 3.06 12.72 7.29
CA TYR A 342 3.89 13.71 6.62
C TYR A 342 3.26 14.17 5.29
N PHE A 343 2.84 13.22 4.44
CA PHE A 343 2.19 13.52 3.16
C PHE A 343 0.90 14.34 3.34
N LEU A 344 0.07 14.00 4.33
CA LEU A 344 -1.12 14.77 4.67
C LEU A 344 -0.78 16.20 5.09
N ALA A 345 0.27 16.39 5.89
CA ALA A 345 0.69 17.70 6.36
C ALA A 345 1.24 18.60 5.24
N GLN A 346 2.00 18.02 4.30
CA GLN A 346 2.61 18.79 3.21
C GLN A 346 1.64 19.02 2.03
N TYR A 347 0.85 18.02 1.67
CA TYR A 347 0.04 18.01 0.46
C TYR A 347 -1.39 17.49 0.75
N PRO A 348 -2.20 18.22 1.54
CA PRO A 348 -3.50 17.74 2.01
C PRO A 348 -4.49 17.45 0.88
N ASP A 349 -4.46 18.21 -0.23
CA ASP A 349 -5.33 17.98 -1.38
C ASP A 349 -4.97 16.70 -2.14
N ASP A 350 -3.68 16.45 -2.37
CA ASP A 350 -3.20 15.21 -2.97
C ASP A 350 -3.43 14.01 -2.06
N TYR A 351 -3.22 14.17 -0.75
CA TYR A 351 -3.56 13.16 0.25
C TYR A 351 -5.04 12.79 0.18
N ARG A 352 -5.92 13.79 0.11
CA ARG A 352 -7.36 13.58 -0.05
C ARG A 352 -7.64 12.78 -1.32
N GLY A 353 -6.94 13.04 -2.42
CA GLY A 353 -7.06 12.26 -3.66
C GLY A 353 -6.60 10.81 -3.55
N MET A 354 -5.52 10.54 -2.82
CA MET A 354 -4.84 9.23 -2.80
C MET A 354 -5.21 8.32 -1.64
N PHE A 355 -5.66 8.86 -0.51
CA PHE A 355 -5.97 8.09 0.71
C PHE A 355 -7.22 8.59 1.44
N GLY A 356 -7.39 9.92 1.55
CA GLY A 356 -8.49 10.49 2.32
C GLY A 356 -9.88 10.17 1.75
N ARG A 357 -10.06 10.22 0.42
CA ARG A 357 -11.27 9.76 -0.28
C ARG A 357 -11.53 8.26 -0.15
N PHE A 358 -10.52 7.49 0.23
CA PHE A 358 -10.63 6.06 0.51
C PHE A 358 -10.89 5.79 2.00
N GLY A 359 -11.08 6.83 2.80
CA GLY A 359 -11.45 6.73 4.21
C GLY A 359 -10.30 6.34 5.13
N VAL A 360 -9.04 6.43 4.70
CA VAL A 360 -7.86 6.12 5.53
C VAL A 360 -7.12 7.40 5.90
N TYR A 361 -6.81 7.53 7.18
CA TYR A 361 -6.11 8.67 7.76
C TYR A 361 -5.04 8.19 8.77
N PRO A 362 -3.95 8.93 8.97
CA PRO A 362 -2.98 8.59 10.02
C PRO A 362 -3.63 8.68 11.41
N SER A 363 -3.13 7.92 12.38
CA SER A 363 -3.61 7.95 13.76
C SER A 363 -3.42 9.31 14.42
N ASP A 364 -2.34 9.99 14.04
CA ASP A 364 -1.87 11.24 14.60
C ASP A 364 -1.33 12.16 13.50
N ALA A 365 -1.35 13.47 13.77
CA ALA A 365 -0.81 14.46 12.85
C ALA A 365 0.72 14.49 12.87
N TRP A 366 1.32 14.88 11.75
CA TRP A 366 2.74 15.21 11.70
C TRP A 366 3.00 16.52 12.45
N VAL A 367 3.83 16.46 13.49
CA VAL A 367 4.15 17.63 14.35
C VAL A 367 5.46 18.30 13.91
N GLY A 368 6.35 17.57 13.26
CA GLY A 368 7.67 18.04 12.87
C GLY A 368 8.76 17.03 13.19
N ALA A 369 10.00 17.41 12.87
CA ALA A 369 11.18 16.60 13.13
C ALA A 369 11.38 16.32 14.63
N ASN A 370 11.74 15.07 14.96
CA ASN A 370 12.10 14.60 16.29
C ASN A 370 11.03 14.86 17.38
N ALA A 371 9.76 14.97 16.98
CA ALA A 371 8.68 15.41 17.86
C ALA A 371 7.35 14.71 17.59
N GLY A 372 6.43 14.83 18.56
CA GLY A 372 5.08 14.30 18.47
C GLY A 372 4.96 12.81 18.75
N PRO A 373 3.74 12.27 18.73
CA PRO A 373 3.45 10.88 19.11
C PRO A 373 4.02 9.86 18.10
N LEU A 374 4.28 10.30 16.86
CA LEU A 374 4.85 9.44 15.82
C LEU A 374 6.36 9.22 16.00
N TRP A 375 7.06 10.04 16.80
CA TRP A 375 8.51 9.98 16.93
C TRP A 375 8.98 8.94 17.95
N ASN A 376 9.76 7.97 17.50
CA ASN A 376 10.46 7.03 18.36
C ASN A 376 11.92 7.45 18.55
N ALA A 377 12.21 8.16 19.64
CA ALA A 377 13.53 8.68 19.94
C ALA A 377 14.63 7.60 20.07
N GLY A 378 14.28 6.45 20.66
CA GLY A 378 15.22 5.35 20.88
C GLY A 378 15.61 4.63 19.59
N GLN A 379 14.77 4.71 18.54
CA GLN A 379 15.00 4.08 17.25
C GLN A 379 15.22 5.08 16.12
N ARG A 380 15.24 6.38 16.40
CA ARG A 380 15.42 7.47 15.42
C ARG A 380 14.56 7.32 14.16
N LYS A 381 13.29 6.95 14.35
CA LYS A 381 12.32 6.74 13.27
C LYS A 381 10.95 7.29 13.63
N TYR A 382 10.10 7.45 12.62
CA TYR A 382 8.69 7.80 12.82
C TYR A 382 7.84 6.57 12.53
N ALA A 383 6.94 6.24 13.45
CA ALA A 383 6.01 5.14 13.30
C ALA A 383 4.65 5.50 13.92
N GLY A 384 3.60 4.89 13.40
CA GLY A 384 2.26 5.08 13.94
C GLY A 384 1.27 4.08 13.33
N TRP A 385 -0.01 4.41 13.46
CA TRP A 385 -1.10 3.59 12.96
C TRP A 385 -2.06 4.41 12.08
N VAL A 386 -3.21 3.82 11.73
CA VAL A 386 -4.25 4.52 10.97
C VAL A 386 -5.60 4.46 11.63
N ARG A 387 -6.43 5.39 11.18
CA ARG A 387 -7.85 5.47 11.49
C ARG A 387 -8.66 5.36 10.21
N LEU A 388 -9.80 4.69 10.33
CA LEU A 388 -10.82 4.62 9.30
C LEU A 388 -11.86 5.71 9.54
N HIS A 389 -12.34 6.28 8.44
CA HIS A 389 -13.47 7.21 8.47
C HIS A 389 -14.72 6.53 9.03
N ASN A 390 -15.56 7.31 9.69
CA ASN A 390 -16.77 6.89 10.38
C ASN A 390 -17.84 8.00 10.26
N ASP A 391 -19.04 7.75 10.76
CA ASP A 391 -20.16 8.70 10.63
C ASP A 391 -20.05 9.96 11.53
N SER A 392 -18.94 10.14 12.26
CA SER A 392 -18.76 11.31 13.14
C SER A 392 -18.35 12.60 12.40
N SER A 393 -17.92 12.50 11.14
CA SER A 393 -17.46 13.64 10.36
C SER A 393 -17.76 13.48 8.87
N THR A 394 -17.83 14.59 8.14
CA THR A 394 -17.89 14.54 6.67
C THR A 394 -16.51 14.21 6.08
N PRO A 395 -16.41 13.68 4.84
CA PRO A 395 -15.12 13.44 4.20
C PRO A 395 -14.22 14.67 4.11
N ALA A 396 -14.80 15.87 4.00
CA ALA A 396 -14.04 17.13 3.96
C ALA A 396 -13.44 17.51 5.33
N GLN A 397 -14.00 17.01 6.43
CA GLN A 397 -13.59 17.35 7.80
C GLN A 397 -12.72 16.28 8.46
N ALA A 398 -12.60 15.09 7.86
CA ALA A 398 -11.91 13.96 8.48
C ALA A 398 -10.41 14.26 8.78
N ALA A 399 -9.71 14.93 7.86
CA ALA A 399 -8.30 15.28 8.01
C ALA A 399 -8.01 16.20 9.22
N SER A 400 -8.95 17.08 9.58
CA SER A 400 -8.82 17.97 10.74
C SER A 400 -9.34 17.35 12.04
N ASN A 401 -9.97 16.18 11.99
CA ASN A 401 -10.64 15.54 13.13
C ASN A 401 -10.12 14.11 13.37
N LEU A 402 -8.82 13.88 13.16
CA LEU A 402 -8.21 12.54 13.25
C LEU A 402 -8.63 11.79 14.53
N ALA A 403 -8.60 12.44 15.70
CA ALA A 403 -8.95 11.81 16.97
C ALA A 403 -10.38 11.25 17.06
N GLN A 404 -11.32 11.77 16.26
CA GLN A 404 -12.73 11.31 16.22
C GLN A 404 -12.94 10.14 15.25
N LEU A 405 -11.96 9.86 14.38
CA LEU A 405 -11.99 8.73 13.47
C LEU A 405 -11.71 7.42 14.21
N THR A 406 -12.22 6.31 13.70
CA THR A 406 -12.11 5.00 14.34
C THR A 406 -10.71 4.43 14.13
N LEU A 407 -9.98 4.13 15.21
CA LEU A 407 -8.70 3.43 15.10
C LEU A 407 -8.92 2.06 14.45
N LEU A 408 -8.15 1.72 13.42
CA LEU A 408 -8.23 0.40 12.79
C LEU A 408 -7.85 -0.68 13.81
N ASP A 409 -8.65 -1.72 13.93
CA ASP A 409 -8.33 -2.86 14.80
C ASP A 409 -7.04 -3.56 14.31
N ARG A 410 -6.13 -3.83 15.25
CA ARG A 410 -4.83 -4.44 15.02
C ARG A 410 -4.89 -5.94 14.83
N ALA A 411 -6.03 -6.58 15.10
CA ALA A 411 -6.23 -8.00 14.83
C ALA A 411 -5.97 -8.30 13.34
N ALA A 412 -5.22 -9.38 13.06
CA ALA A 412 -4.74 -9.67 11.70
C ALA A 412 -5.87 -9.76 10.67
N ASN A 413 -7.00 -10.35 11.08
CA ASN A 413 -8.20 -10.51 10.26
C ASN A 413 -9.02 -9.22 10.07
N GLU A 414 -8.79 -8.17 10.86
CA GLU A 414 -9.37 -6.83 10.64
C GLU A 414 -8.42 -5.97 9.79
N ALA A 415 -7.14 -5.91 10.18
CA ALA A 415 -6.13 -5.10 9.49
C ALA A 415 -5.86 -5.55 8.05
N SER A 416 -6.12 -6.82 7.73
CA SER A 416 -6.02 -7.36 6.36
C SER A 416 -6.96 -6.71 5.34
N TYR A 417 -7.94 -5.89 5.78
CA TYR A 417 -8.69 -5.02 4.88
C TYR A 417 -7.75 -4.23 3.95
N LEU A 418 -6.68 -3.66 4.53
CA LEU A 418 -5.68 -2.84 3.84
C LEU A 418 -4.67 -3.67 3.02
N LYS A 419 -4.83 -4.99 2.99
CA LYS A 419 -4.04 -5.96 2.21
C LYS A 419 -4.78 -6.45 0.95
N THR A 420 -6.08 -6.15 0.82
CA THR A 420 -6.91 -6.57 -0.33
C THR A 420 -6.34 -6.09 -1.67
N TRP A 421 -6.71 -6.76 -2.76
CA TRP A 421 -6.21 -6.43 -4.10
C TRP A 421 -6.54 -4.99 -4.52
N HIS A 422 -7.68 -4.45 -4.09
CA HIS A 422 -8.06 -3.07 -4.36
C HIS A 422 -7.25 -2.05 -3.54
N TRP A 423 -6.90 -2.37 -2.29
CA TRP A 423 -5.94 -1.55 -1.53
C TRP A 423 -4.54 -1.61 -2.12
N PHE A 424 -4.09 -2.80 -2.53
CA PHE A 424 -2.82 -2.95 -3.22
C PHE A 424 -2.75 -2.13 -4.52
N PHE A 425 -3.82 -2.15 -5.33
CA PHE A 425 -4.00 -1.28 -6.49
C PHE A 425 -3.84 0.21 -6.14
N ARG A 426 -4.45 0.68 -5.05
CA ARG A 426 -4.33 2.08 -4.61
C ARG A 426 -2.89 2.47 -4.25
N TYR A 427 -2.15 1.62 -3.53
CA TYR A 427 -0.74 1.88 -3.20
C TYR A 427 0.12 2.00 -4.45
N VAL A 428 -0.03 1.05 -5.39
CA VAL A 428 0.69 1.04 -6.67
C VAL A 428 0.34 2.29 -7.47
N MET A 429 -0.95 2.66 -7.57
CA MET A 429 -1.38 3.82 -8.34
C MET A 429 -0.94 5.16 -7.74
N ALA A 430 -0.87 5.27 -6.40
CA ALA A 430 -0.30 6.45 -5.75
C ALA A 430 1.16 6.69 -6.19
N GLY A 431 1.99 5.63 -6.19
CA GLY A 431 3.38 5.71 -6.67
C GLY A 431 3.50 5.97 -8.18
N ARG A 432 2.55 5.48 -8.99
CA ARG A 432 2.55 5.71 -10.45
C ARG A 432 2.15 7.12 -10.86
N THR A 433 1.19 7.72 -10.15
CA THR A 433 0.40 8.84 -10.70
C THR A 433 0.40 10.11 -9.86
N ASN A 434 0.90 10.09 -8.62
CA ASN A 434 0.95 11.29 -7.79
C ASN A 434 2.39 11.75 -7.55
N GLU A 435 2.74 12.92 -8.08
CA GLU A 435 4.08 13.50 -7.98
C GLU A 435 4.39 13.94 -6.54
N SER A 436 3.45 14.63 -5.86
CA SER A 436 3.60 15.05 -4.47
C SER A 436 3.87 13.88 -3.52
N PHE A 437 3.24 12.73 -3.75
CA PHE A 437 3.49 11.49 -3.02
C PHE A 437 4.94 11.01 -3.20
N ARG A 438 5.47 11.07 -4.42
CA ARG A 438 6.87 10.71 -4.73
C ARG A 438 7.87 11.68 -4.12
N HIS A 439 7.63 12.99 -4.24
CA HIS A 439 8.48 14.02 -3.62
C HIS A 439 8.48 13.90 -2.09
N SER A 440 7.32 13.59 -1.48
CA SER A 440 7.24 13.31 -0.05
C SER A 440 8.15 12.13 0.37
N MET A 441 8.38 11.16 -0.52
CA MET A 441 9.30 10.05 -0.24
C MET A 441 10.75 10.52 -0.17
N TRP A 442 11.15 11.45 -1.04
CA TRP A 442 12.46 12.08 -1.01
C TRP A 442 12.70 12.85 0.28
N ASP A 443 11.70 13.59 0.75
CA ASP A 443 11.81 14.32 2.00
C ASP A 443 11.94 13.37 3.19
N MET A 444 11.07 12.36 3.28
CA MET A 444 11.06 11.43 4.42
C MET A 444 12.32 10.55 4.50
N VAL A 445 12.92 10.14 3.38
CA VAL A 445 14.20 9.42 3.43
C VAL A 445 15.35 10.34 3.88
N ARG A 446 15.33 11.63 3.50
CA ARG A 446 16.34 12.59 3.97
C ARG A 446 16.17 12.92 5.44
N ILE A 447 14.93 13.10 5.92
CA ILE A 447 14.61 13.22 7.36
C ILE A 447 15.21 12.03 8.13
N ARG A 448 15.02 10.80 7.63
CA ARG A 448 15.62 9.60 8.23
C ARG A 448 17.16 9.64 8.26
N ILE A 449 17.81 10.03 7.15
CA ILE A 449 19.27 10.17 7.09
C ILE A 449 19.76 11.22 8.11
N ARG A 450 19.10 12.39 8.18
CA ARG A 450 19.40 13.43 9.17
C ARG A 450 19.32 12.86 10.59
N ASP A 451 18.21 12.21 10.93
CA ASP A 451 17.96 11.72 12.29
C ASP A 451 18.92 10.60 12.73
N ILE A 452 19.35 9.74 11.80
CA ILE A 452 20.44 8.79 12.02
C ILE A 452 21.74 9.54 12.28
N ARG A 453 22.10 10.48 11.40
CA ARG A 453 23.37 11.20 11.48
C ARG A 453 23.49 12.06 12.72
N GLU A 454 22.41 12.64 13.22
CA GLU A 454 22.38 13.47 14.43
C GLU A 454 22.39 12.67 15.73
N HIS A 455 22.30 11.35 15.66
CA HIS A 455 22.33 10.50 16.85
C HIS A 455 23.69 10.58 17.55
N GLN A 456 23.67 11.02 18.81
CA GLN A 456 24.84 11.13 19.67
C GLN A 456 25.31 9.75 20.14
N ILE A 457 26.61 9.51 20.04
CA ILE A 457 27.29 8.28 20.44
C ILE A 457 28.55 8.61 21.25
N GLY A 458 28.86 7.75 22.22
CA GLY A 458 30.05 7.85 23.04
C GLY A 458 30.85 6.54 22.99
N PHE A 459 32.17 6.62 22.78
CA PHE A 459 33.06 5.47 22.75
C PHE A 459 34.47 5.84 23.19
N THR A 460 35.27 4.82 23.53
CA THR A 460 36.63 5.00 24.05
C THR A 460 37.63 4.29 23.15
N VAL A 461 38.75 4.95 22.84
CA VAL A 461 39.91 4.35 22.17
C VAL A 461 41.16 4.58 22.99
N GLY A 462 41.70 3.50 23.57
CA GLY A 462 42.77 3.61 24.56
C GLY A 462 42.29 4.41 25.78
N THR A 463 42.94 5.54 26.05
CA THR A 463 42.54 6.49 27.12
C THR A 463 41.68 7.65 26.61
N ASN A 464 41.47 7.77 25.29
CA ASN A 464 40.73 8.87 24.71
C ASN A 464 39.23 8.55 24.70
N GLN A 465 38.43 9.45 25.26
CA GLN A 465 36.98 9.36 25.23
C GLN A 465 36.44 10.29 24.14
N PHE A 466 35.59 9.75 23.28
CA PHE A 466 34.93 10.48 22.19
C PHE A 466 33.44 10.57 22.48
N ASN A 467 32.90 11.78 22.34
CA ASN A 467 31.46 12.03 22.26
C ASN A 467 31.23 12.77 20.93
N ALA A 468 30.46 12.17 20.05
CA ALA A 468 30.22 12.69 18.71
C ALA A 468 28.89 12.16 18.18
N THR A 469 28.44 12.70 17.06
CA THR A 469 27.33 12.14 16.30
C THR A 469 27.79 11.00 15.40
N ILE A 470 26.86 10.12 15.00
CA ILE A 470 27.10 9.13 13.93
C ILE A 470 27.64 9.83 12.67
N GLY A 471 27.09 11.00 12.32
CA GLY A 471 27.48 11.75 11.13
C GLY A 471 28.86 12.40 11.17
N GLU A 472 29.49 12.55 12.34
CA GLU A 472 30.87 13.01 12.50
C GLU A 472 31.87 11.84 12.44
N VAL A 473 31.47 10.66 12.92
CA VAL A 473 32.28 9.43 12.86
C VAL A 473 32.32 8.88 11.44
N PHE A 474 31.15 8.71 10.82
CA PHE A 474 30.95 8.15 9.49
C PHE A 474 30.57 9.26 8.50
N THR A 475 31.47 9.57 7.58
CA THR A 475 31.37 10.79 6.76
C THR A 475 31.34 10.52 5.26
N SER A 476 31.48 9.26 4.85
CA SER A 476 31.40 8.84 3.45
C SER A 476 29.96 8.56 3.00
N GLU A 477 29.73 8.65 1.68
CA GLU A 477 28.46 8.19 1.08
C GLU A 477 28.24 6.70 1.34
N LYS A 478 29.31 5.91 1.22
CA LYS A 478 29.26 4.47 1.40
C LYS A 478 28.86 4.08 2.82
N ALA A 479 29.47 4.67 3.84
CA ALA A 479 29.09 4.41 5.23
C ALA A 479 27.65 4.85 5.52
N THR A 480 27.24 6.00 4.99
CA THR A 480 25.88 6.53 5.18
C THR A 480 24.82 5.63 4.55
N ALA A 481 25.07 5.11 3.33
CA ALA A 481 24.15 4.17 2.67
C ALA A 481 24.04 2.85 3.45
N LEU A 482 25.14 2.35 4.00
CA LEU A 482 25.15 1.15 4.84
C LEU A 482 24.39 1.35 6.14
N LEU A 483 24.61 2.46 6.83
CA LEU A 483 23.88 2.81 8.05
C LEU A 483 22.39 3.02 7.78
N LEU A 484 22.03 3.66 6.66
CA LEU A 484 20.64 3.80 6.25
C LEU A 484 19.99 2.43 6.01
N ARG A 485 20.61 1.55 5.21
CA ARG A 485 20.10 0.19 4.97
C ARG A 485 19.97 -0.61 6.27
N TRP A 486 20.97 -0.52 7.15
CA TRP A 486 20.95 -1.21 8.44
C TRP A 486 19.82 -0.69 9.31
N HIS A 487 19.61 0.63 9.33
CA HIS A 487 18.52 1.26 10.07
C HIS A 487 17.15 0.93 9.48
N VAL A 488 17.02 0.69 8.17
CA VAL A 488 15.76 0.20 7.58
C VAL A 488 15.34 -1.11 8.23
N TYR A 489 16.27 -2.05 8.38
CA TYR A 489 15.95 -3.40 8.85
C TYR A 489 16.01 -3.55 10.38
N ARG A 490 16.92 -2.85 11.06
CA ARG A 490 17.11 -2.88 12.52
C ARG A 490 17.45 -1.49 13.06
N PRO A 491 16.48 -0.57 13.16
CA PRO A 491 16.70 0.79 13.68
C PRO A 491 17.48 0.82 15.01
N ALA A 492 17.08 -0.02 15.97
CA ALA A 492 17.70 -0.12 17.29
C ALA A 492 19.15 -0.62 17.29
N HIS A 493 19.63 -1.28 16.21
CA HIS A 493 21.05 -1.63 16.11
C HIS A 493 21.90 -0.39 15.85
N VAL A 494 21.39 0.50 14.99
CA VAL A 494 22.11 1.72 14.58
C VAL A 494 22.14 2.75 15.71
N THR A 495 21.06 2.85 16.49
CA THR A 495 20.96 3.75 17.66
C THR A 495 21.40 3.10 18.97
N GLY A 496 21.77 1.82 18.93
CA GLY A 496 22.17 1.03 20.09
C GLY A 496 23.65 0.66 20.10
N SER A 497 23.97 -0.45 20.75
CA SER A 497 25.37 -0.88 20.94
C SER A 497 26.03 -1.43 19.69
N GLN A 498 25.30 -1.81 18.63
CA GLN A 498 25.89 -2.53 17.50
C GLN A 498 26.82 -1.65 16.65
N VAL A 499 26.47 -0.38 16.44
CA VAL A 499 27.39 0.57 15.77
C VAL A 499 28.61 0.84 16.66
N LEU A 500 28.45 0.97 17.98
CA LEU A 500 29.57 1.14 18.92
C LEU A 500 30.51 -0.07 18.92
N ASN A 501 29.94 -1.29 18.85
CA ASN A 501 30.70 -2.52 18.72
C ASN A 501 31.48 -2.55 17.40
N ALA A 502 30.86 -2.12 16.29
CA ALA A 502 31.54 -2.03 15.01
C ALA A 502 32.70 -1.02 15.03
N ILE A 503 32.54 0.15 15.68
CA ILE A 503 33.65 1.10 15.89
C ILE A 503 34.77 0.44 16.68
N THR A 504 34.45 -0.26 17.77
CA THR A 504 35.43 -0.98 18.58
C THR A 504 36.16 -2.06 17.76
N SER A 505 35.44 -2.80 16.91
CA SER A 505 36.03 -3.78 16.00
C SER A 505 36.95 -3.14 14.97
N ALA A 506 36.58 -1.97 14.41
CA ALA A 506 37.44 -1.23 13.47
C ALA A 506 38.77 -0.83 14.11
N VAL A 507 38.72 -0.30 15.34
CA VAL A 507 39.91 0.08 16.10
C VAL A 507 40.80 -1.13 16.37
N ASN A 508 40.22 -2.21 16.89
CA ASN A 508 40.97 -3.42 17.25
C ASN A 508 41.60 -4.12 16.03
N ALA A 509 40.92 -4.09 14.88
CA ALA A 509 41.41 -4.70 13.65
C ALA A 509 42.49 -3.86 12.95
N ASN A 510 42.65 -2.59 13.31
CA ASN A 510 43.60 -1.66 12.68
C ASN A 510 44.51 -0.98 13.72
N PRO A 511 45.36 -1.76 14.43
CA PRO A 511 46.19 -1.24 15.54
C PRO A 511 47.30 -0.28 15.09
N THR A 512 47.60 -0.21 13.78
CA THR A 512 48.60 0.69 13.21
C THR A 512 48.04 2.07 12.87
N LEU A 513 46.71 2.25 12.82
CA LEU A 513 46.08 3.55 12.63
C LEU A 513 46.13 4.35 13.94
N ASN A 514 46.49 5.63 13.84
CA ASN A 514 46.51 6.51 15.00
C ASN A 514 45.11 7.09 15.27
N TRP A 515 44.34 6.40 16.11
CA TRP A 515 42.99 6.81 16.54
C TRP A 515 42.96 7.91 17.61
N GLY A 516 44.14 8.38 18.08
CA GLY A 516 44.26 9.38 19.14
C GLY A 516 43.81 10.82 18.80
N PRO A 517 43.98 11.32 17.55
CA PRO A 517 43.51 12.66 17.20
C PRO A 517 41.99 12.81 17.35
N PRO A 518 41.50 14.06 17.49
CA PRO A 518 40.07 14.35 17.36
C PRO A 518 39.51 13.77 16.07
N ILE A 519 38.22 13.42 16.06
CA ILE A 519 37.54 12.80 14.91
C ILE A 519 37.71 13.64 13.63
N SER A 520 37.78 14.97 13.73
CA SER A 520 38.04 15.87 12.60
C SER A 520 39.42 15.66 11.94
N GLY A 521 40.38 15.07 12.65
CA GLY A 521 41.72 14.73 12.15
C GLY A 521 41.87 13.30 11.63
N TRP A 522 40.81 12.48 11.67
CA TRP A 522 40.84 11.14 11.07
C TRP A 522 40.91 11.23 9.54
N THR A 523 41.44 10.18 8.91
CA THR A 523 41.76 10.14 7.47
C THR A 523 40.87 9.16 6.69
N ASP A 524 41.07 9.05 5.37
CA ASP A 524 40.41 8.05 4.53
C ASP A 524 40.65 6.61 5.03
N ASP A 525 41.82 6.31 5.59
CA ASP A 525 42.11 4.97 6.15
C ASP A 525 41.22 4.65 7.35
N HIS A 526 40.92 5.66 8.18
CA HIS A 526 40.01 5.51 9.31
C HIS A 526 38.58 5.27 8.82
N GLU A 527 38.12 6.05 7.83
CA GLU A 527 36.80 5.89 7.21
C GLU A 527 36.66 4.50 6.55
N ALA A 528 37.70 4.02 5.88
CA ALA A 528 37.73 2.69 5.28
C ALA A 528 37.62 1.57 6.34
N ALA A 529 38.37 1.67 7.44
CA ALA A 529 38.30 0.73 8.55
C ALA A 529 36.91 0.70 9.21
N LEU A 530 36.34 1.88 9.47
CA LEU A 530 34.99 2.05 10.03
C LEU A 530 33.92 1.48 9.11
N THR A 531 33.98 1.81 7.82
CA THR A 531 33.04 1.34 6.78
C THR A 531 33.08 -0.17 6.65
N ALA A 532 34.27 -0.77 6.67
CA ALA A 532 34.43 -2.23 6.63
C ALA A 532 33.81 -2.92 7.84
N ALA A 533 33.98 -2.35 9.04
CA ALA A 533 33.42 -2.92 10.27
C ALA A 533 31.89 -2.85 10.32
N ILE A 534 31.28 -1.71 9.95
CA ILE A 534 29.81 -1.62 9.88
C ILE A 534 29.23 -2.52 8.78
N LEU A 535 29.92 -2.67 7.64
CA LEU A 535 29.50 -3.59 6.59
C LEU A 535 29.51 -5.04 7.11
N ALA A 536 30.59 -5.45 7.77
CA ALA A 536 30.71 -6.78 8.35
C ALA A 536 29.60 -7.05 9.37
N ALA A 537 29.35 -6.11 10.28
CA ALA A 537 28.30 -6.23 11.29
C ALA A 537 26.90 -6.28 10.65
N ALA A 538 26.60 -5.40 9.70
CA ALA A 538 25.30 -5.34 9.03
C ALA A 538 25.03 -6.59 8.18
N ASN A 539 26.05 -7.18 7.57
CA ASN A 539 25.94 -8.43 6.81
C ASN A 539 25.55 -9.64 7.67
N THR A 540 25.86 -9.64 8.97
CA THR A 540 25.38 -10.69 9.89
C THR A 540 23.86 -10.68 10.05
N VAL A 541 23.23 -9.54 9.77
CA VAL A 541 21.79 -9.32 9.88
C VAL A 541 21.11 -9.54 8.54
N ASN A 542 21.64 -8.95 7.46
CA ASN A 542 21.16 -9.16 6.10
C ASN A 542 22.34 -9.02 5.10
N PRO A 543 22.68 -10.06 4.32
CA PRO A 543 23.83 -10.02 3.41
C PRO A 543 23.69 -9.02 2.24
N GLN A 544 22.49 -8.51 1.95
CA GLN A 544 22.25 -7.51 0.89
C GLN A 544 22.88 -6.14 1.19
N HIS A 545 23.45 -5.91 2.38
CA HIS A 545 24.28 -4.72 2.61
C HIS A 545 25.52 -4.70 1.70
N SER A 546 26.01 -5.88 1.31
CA SER A 546 27.09 -6.01 0.31
C SER A 546 26.68 -5.45 -1.05
N ASP A 547 25.42 -5.61 -1.45
CA ASP A 547 24.92 -5.07 -2.70
C ASP A 547 24.82 -3.53 -2.65
N VAL A 548 24.39 -2.97 -1.52
CA VAL A 548 24.43 -1.51 -1.28
C VAL A 548 25.86 -0.99 -1.38
N ALA A 549 26.82 -1.63 -0.70
CA ALA A 549 28.23 -1.24 -0.72
C ALA A 549 28.85 -1.28 -2.13
N ASN A 550 28.33 -2.15 -3.00
CA ASN A 550 28.82 -2.36 -4.36
C ASN A 550 28.03 -1.57 -5.41
N TRP A 551 27.01 -0.79 -5.03
CA TRP A 551 26.20 -0.02 -5.97
C TRP A 551 27.06 0.94 -6.82
N PRO A 552 26.80 1.04 -8.16
CA PRO A 552 25.76 0.37 -8.95
C PRO A 552 26.19 -0.97 -9.57
N ASN A 553 27.25 -1.62 -9.10
CA ASN A 553 27.86 -2.80 -9.75
C ASN A 553 27.55 -4.14 -9.06
N TYR A 554 26.49 -4.21 -8.24
CA TYR A 554 26.14 -5.44 -7.53
C TYR A 554 25.53 -6.52 -8.46
N GLY A 555 25.60 -7.77 -8.02
CA GLY A 555 25.13 -8.92 -8.79
C GLY A 555 23.63 -8.88 -9.08
N GLY A 556 23.24 -9.15 -10.33
CA GLY A 556 21.83 -9.20 -10.72
C GLY A 556 21.18 -7.84 -10.98
N ARG A 557 21.88 -6.71 -10.84
CA ARG A 557 21.33 -5.38 -11.18
C ARG A 557 20.85 -5.31 -12.64
N ALA A 558 21.59 -5.89 -13.58
CA ALA A 558 21.25 -5.85 -15.00
C ALA A 558 19.89 -6.48 -15.34
N SER A 559 19.41 -7.44 -14.54
CA SER A 559 18.09 -8.07 -14.76
C SER A 559 16.92 -7.21 -14.28
N ARG A 560 17.20 -6.10 -13.58
CA ARG A 560 16.19 -5.16 -13.07
C ARG A 560 15.65 -4.23 -14.16
N GLY A 561 16.37 -4.07 -15.27
CA GLY A 561 15.92 -3.27 -16.41
C GLY A 561 15.84 -1.76 -16.14
N TYR A 562 16.71 -1.24 -15.26
CA TYR A 562 16.78 0.19 -14.96
C TYR A 562 17.22 1.01 -16.17
N ALA A 563 16.63 2.20 -16.31
CA ALA A 563 17.12 3.24 -17.20
C ALA A 563 18.38 3.93 -16.66
N LEU A 564 18.48 4.07 -15.32
CA LEU A 564 19.71 4.57 -14.69
C LEU A 564 20.79 3.48 -14.68
N ASN A 565 21.88 3.69 -15.42
CA ASN A 565 23.04 2.82 -15.42
C ASN A 565 24.04 3.26 -14.33
N ASN A 566 25.20 3.77 -14.75
CA ASN A 566 26.33 4.14 -13.91
C ASN A 566 26.72 5.63 -14.07
N GLU A 567 25.86 6.43 -14.71
CA GLU A 567 26.12 7.82 -15.10
C GLU A 567 26.47 8.72 -13.90
N LEU A 568 25.99 8.37 -12.70
CA LEU A 568 26.23 9.14 -11.47
C LEU A 568 27.43 8.65 -10.65
N GLY A 569 28.10 7.57 -11.08
CA GLY A 569 29.21 6.94 -10.37
C GLY A 569 28.81 6.12 -9.15
N SER A 570 29.78 5.43 -8.54
CA SER A 570 29.60 4.64 -7.31
C SER A 570 29.50 5.49 -6.05
N LEU A 571 29.05 4.88 -4.95
CA LEU A 571 29.14 5.47 -3.61
C LEU A 571 30.61 5.79 -3.27
N ARG A 572 30.88 7.06 -2.96
CA ARG A 572 32.23 7.52 -2.61
C ARG A 572 32.62 7.01 -1.20
N PRO A 573 33.77 6.33 -1.04
CA PRO A 573 34.16 5.73 0.24
C PRO A 573 35.08 6.64 1.10
N GLY A 574 35.64 7.70 0.52
CA GLY A 574 36.57 8.59 1.21
C GLY A 574 35.89 9.40 2.31
N ARG A 575 36.68 9.86 3.28
CA ARG A 575 36.22 10.70 4.37
C ARG A 575 35.68 12.02 3.84
N ASN A 576 34.64 12.55 4.46
CA ASN A 576 33.93 13.78 4.08
C ASN A 576 33.38 13.80 2.66
N THR A 577 33.20 12.63 2.03
CA THR A 577 32.64 12.56 0.68
C THR A 577 31.13 12.71 0.66
N LEU A 578 30.41 12.45 1.77
CA LEU A 578 28.98 12.77 1.84
C LEU A 578 28.80 14.29 1.87
N SER A 579 28.12 14.83 0.86
CA SER A 579 27.51 16.16 0.91
C SER A 579 26.00 15.96 1.07
N PHE A 580 25.48 16.16 2.27
CA PHE A 580 24.07 15.86 2.56
C PHE A 580 23.16 17.04 2.20
N ASN A 581 22.07 16.79 1.48
CA ASN A 581 21.09 17.80 1.10
C ASN A 581 20.03 17.98 2.21
N THR A 582 20.21 19.01 3.02
CA THR A 582 19.29 19.39 4.10
C THR A 582 18.19 20.36 3.67
N THR A 583 18.10 20.71 2.38
CA THR A 583 17.14 21.73 1.91
C THR A 583 15.70 21.30 2.22
N GLY A 584 14.99 22.12 3.00
CA GLY A 584 13.57 21.92 3.30
C GLY A 584 13.25 20.87 4.37
N ILE A 585 14.24 20.31 5.08
CA ILE A 585 14.03 19.30 6.13
C ILE A 585 14.60 19.69 7.48
#